data_AF-A0A6N3T797-F1
#
_entry.id   AF-A0A6N3T797-F1
#
_cell.length_a   1.000
_cell.length_b   1.000
_cell.length_c   1.000
_cell.angle_alpha   90.00
_cell.angle_beta   90.00
_cell.angle_gamma   90.00
#
_symmetry.space_group_name_H-M   'P 1'
#
loop_
_entity.id
_entity.type
_entity.pdbx_description
1 polymer ?
#
loop_
_entity_poly.entity_id
_entity_poly.type
_entity_poly.pdbx_seq_one_letter_code
_entity_poly.pdbx_strand_id
1 'polypeptide(L)' 'MSKLQTVVELPEFIKRAKDLMSDDDRMALINTLAAMPDSGVSLGGGLRKIRFAREGSGKKGRV' A
#
# COMPACT_ATOMS: atom_id res chain seq x y z
N MET A 1 -3.12 22.36 -4.52
CA MET A 1 -1.98 21.49 -4.92
C MET A 1 -1.82 20.42 -3.85
N SER A 2 -2.12 19.15 -4.15
CA SER A 2 -1.77 18.06 -3.23
C SER A 2 -0.25 17.87 -3.30
N LYS A 3 0.42 18.04 -2.15
CA LYS A 3 1.85 17.77 -2.03
C LYS A 3 2.03 16.26 -1.86
N LEU A 4 2.85 15.65 -2.70
CA LEU A 4 3.27 14.26 -2.51
C LEU A 4 3.96 14.12 -1.15
N GLN A 5 3.58 13.08 -0.40
CA GLN A 5 4.18 12.78 0.90
C GLN A 5 5.34 11.79 0.73
N THR A 6 6.41 12.00 1.49
CA THR A 6 7.48 11.01 1.60
C THR A 6 6.98 9.84 2.43
N VAL A 7 7.05 8.63 1.87
CA VAL A 7 6.69 7.39 2.57
C VAL A 7 7.96 6.77 3.13
N VAL A 8 7.95 6.46 4.42
CA VAL A 8 9.00 5.70 5.09
C VAL A 8 8.46 4.31 5.38
N GLU A 9 9.24 3.29 5.03
CA GLU A 9 8.84 1.91 5.22
C GLU A 9 9.60 1.29 6.39
N LEU A 10 8.87 0.57 7.25
CA LEU A 10 9.47 -0.15 8.36
C LEU A 10 10.10 -1.47 7.87
N PRO A 11 11.18 -1.95 8.52
CA PRO A 11 11.80 -3.23 8.17
C PRO A 11 10.82 -4.40 8.16
N GLU A 12 9.86 -4.42 9.09
CA GLU A 12 8.83 -5.46 9.20
C GLU A 12 7.88 -5.43 8.00
N PHE A 13 7.52 -4.23 7.53
CA PHE A 13 6.71 -4.05 6.33
C PHE A 13 7.45 -4.59 5.10
N ILE A 14 8.71 -4.20 4.92
CA ILE A 14 9.54 -4.65 3.79
C ILE A 14 9.65 -6.17 3.78
N LYS A 15 9.92 -6.80 4.94
CA LYS A 15 10.03 -8.25 5.05
C LYS A 15 8.73 -8.95 4.64
N ARG A 16 7.58 -8.48 5.14
CA ARG A 16 6.26 -9.06 4.81
C ARG A 16 5.83 -8.77 3.38
N ALA A 17 6.17 -7.61 2.83
CA ALA A 17 5.81 -7.24 1.47
C ALA A 17 6.45 -8.19 0.45
N LYS A 18 7.73 -8.55 0.64
CA LYS A 18 8.44 -9.51 -0.22
C LYS A 18 7.78 -10.88 -0.30
N ASP A 19 7.16 -11.33 0.79
CA ASP A 19 6.47 -12.63 0.84
C ASP A 19 5.05 -12.56 0.24
N LEU A 20 4.44 -11.37 0.21
CA LEU A 20 3.02 -11.21 -0.13
C LEU A 20 2.79 -10.64 -1.52
N MET A 21 3.65 -9.78 -2.05
CA MET A 21 3.44 -9.02 -3.29
C MET A 21 4.76 -8.80 -4.06
N SER A 22 4.66 -8.44 -5.33
CA SER A 22 5.83 -8.07 -6.14
C SER A 22 6.38 -6.69 -5.74
N ASP A 23 7.59 -6.38 -6.19
CA ASP A 23 8.16 -5.04 -6.01
C ASP A 23 7.33 -3.97 -6.73
N ASP A 24 6.74 -4.28 -7.88
CA ASP A 24 5.86 -3.37 -8.62
C ASP A 24 4.57 -3.08 -7.84
N ASP A 25 3.93 -4.11 -7.27
CA ASP A 25 2.75 -3.95 -6.41
C ASP A 25 3.06 -3.07 -5.19
N ARG A 26 4.23 -3.30 -4.58
CA ARG A 26 4.72 -2.51 -3.45
C ARG A 26 4.94 -1.04 -3.84
N MET A 27 5.56 -0.79 -4.99
CA MET A 27 5.77 0.58 -5.49
C MET A 27 4.44 1.28 -5.82
N ALA A 28 3.47 0.56 -6.39
CA ALA A 28 2.13 1.10 -6.64
C ALA A 28 1.43 1.48 -5.33
N LEU A 29 1.54 0.66 -4.29
CA LEU A 29 1.04 0.99 -2.95
C LEU A 29 1.71 2.25 -2.39
N ILE A 30 3.05 2.35 -2.45
CA ILE A 30 3.79 3.52 -1.95
C ILE A 30 3.36 4.80 -2.68
N ASN A 31 3.28 4.75 -4.01
CA ASN A 31 2.85 5.90 -4.81
C ASN A 31 1.42 6.33 -4.48
N THR A 32 0.53 5.36 -4.21
CA THR A 32 -0.85 5.63 -3.79
C THR A 32 -0.88 6.34 -2.44
N LEU A 33 -0.09 5.89 -1.46
CA LEU A 33 0.01 6.51 -0.14
C LEU A 33 0.61 7.92 -0.21
N ALA A 34 1.65 8.11 -1.03
CA ALA A 34 2.29 9.41 -1.22
C ALA A 34 1.31 10.44 -1.82
N ALA A 35 0.47 10.01 -2.76
CA ALA A 35 -0.52 10.87 -3.42
C ALA A 35 -1.78 11.11 -2.57
N MET A 36 -2.17 10.12 -1.75
CA MET A 36 -3.43 10.11 -0.99
C MET A 36 -3.19 9.69 0.48
N PRO A 37 -2.51 10.53 1.28
CA PRO A 37 -2.14 10.18 2.67
C PRO A 37 -3.35 9.97 3.58
N ASP A 38 -4.49 10.57 3.26
CA ASP A 38 -5.74 10.45 4.03
C ASP A 38 -6.64 9.28 3.60
N SER A 39 -6.15 8.40 2.73
CA SER A 39 -6.92 7.24 2.27
C SER A 39 -7.14 6.20 3.38
N GLY A 40 -8.19 5.38 3.21
CA GLY A 40 -8.54 4.30 4.13
C GLY A 40 -9.31 4.73 5.38
N VAL A 41 -9.46 3.78 6.30
CA VAL A 41 -10.23 3.94 7.54
C VAL A 41 -9.32 4.44 8.64
N SER A 42 -9.67 5.56 9.27
CA SER A 42 -8.98 6.07 10.47
C SER A 42 -9.19 5.11 11.64
N LEU A 43 -8.10 4.77 12.33
CA LEU A 43 -8.13 4.00 13.57
C LEU A 43 -7.93 4.90 14.81
N GLY A 44 -7.81 6.21 14.63
CA GLY A 44 -7.42 7.16 15.68
C GLY A 44 -5.91 7.25 15.89
N GLY A 45 -5.45 8.26 16.62
CA GLY A 45 -4.03 8.44 16.96
C GLY A 45 -3.10 8.66 15.76
N GLY A 46 -3.63 9.14 14.62
CA GLY A 46 -2.87 9.32 13.37
C GLY A 46 -2.70 8.03 12.54
N LEU A 47 -3.27 6.91 12.97
CA LEU A 47 -3.19 5.63 12.26
C LEU A 47 -4.34 5.45 11.26
N ARG A 48 -4.02 4.87 10.10
CA ARG A 48 -4.98 4.55 9.03
C ARG A 48 -4.79 3.14 8.51
N LYS A 49 -5.90 2.46 8.20
CA LYS A 49 -5.93 1.14 7.58
C LYS A 49 -6.48 1.22 6.17
N ILE A 50 -5.68 0.77 5.20
CA ILE A 50 -6.04 0.78 3.79
C ILE A 50 -6.19 -0.66 3.30
N ARG A 51 -7.20 -0.89 2.46
CA ARG A 51 -7.31 -2.11 1.65
C ARG A 51 -6.75 -1.78 0.28
N PHE A 52 -5.60 -2.35 -0.05
CA PHE A 52 -4.97 -2.17 -1.35
C PHE A 52 -5.30 -3.37 -2.24
N ALA A 53 -6.10 -3.13 -3.28
CA ALA A 53 -6.31 -4.11 -4.33
C ALA A 53 -5.16 -3.97 -5.33
N ARG A 54 -4.51 -5.08 -5.68
CA ARG A 54 -3.41 -5.05 -6.65
C ARG A 54 -4.01 -4.97 -8.04
N GLU A 55 -3.40 -4.17 -8.90
CA GLU A 55 -3.79 -4.12 -10.30
C GLU A 55 -3.44 -5.48 -10.94
N GLY A 56 -4.45 -6.21 -11.42
CA GLY A 56 -4.26 -7.58 -11.93
C GLY A 56 -4.42 -8.71 -10.91
N SER A 57 -4.72 -8.46 -9.63
CA SER A 57 -5.11 -9.52 -8.67
C SER A 57 -6.61 -9.88 -8.74
N GLY A 58 -7.28 -9.55 -9.85
CA GLY A 58 -8.56 -10.17 -10.21
C GLY A 58 -8.28 -11.55 -10.81
N LYS A 59 -8.46 -12.62 -10.01
CA LYS A 59 -8.48 -14.04 -10.43
C LYS A 59 -7.61 -14.41 -11.65
N LYS A 60 -6.41 -14.95 -11.40
CA LYS A 60 -6.01 -16.20 -12.08
C LYS A 60 -6.41 -17.38 -11.19
N GLY A 61 -7.72 -17.60 -11.08
CA GLY A 61 -8.22 -18.90 -10.63
C GLY A 61 -7.94 -19.91 -11.74
N ARG A 62 -6.96 -20.79 -11.53
CA ARG A 62 -6.84 -22.05 -12.26
C ARG A 62 -7.41 -23.11 -11.33
N VAL A 63 -8.62 -23.58 -11.68
CA VAL A 63 -9.37 -24.76 -11.17
C VAL A 63 -9.46 -24.87 -9.64
#